data_AF-A0A7G2IRD6-F1
#
_entry.id   AF-A0A7G2IRD6-F1
#
_cell.length_a   1.000
_cell.length_b   1.000
_cell.length_c   1.000
_cell.angle_alpha   90.00
_cell.angle_beta   90.00
_cell.angle_gamma   90.00
#
_symmetry.space_group_name_H-M   'P 1'
#
loop_
_entity.id
_entity.type
_entity.pdbx_description
1 polymer ?
#
loop_
_entity_poly.entity_id
_entity_poly.type
_entity_poly.pdbx_seq_one_letter_code
_entity_poly.pdbx_strand_id
1 'polypeptide(L)'
;MIADGGDPSEKKQLEKLAKKISVVNTFRALAMEWHKHKCISWSESYAESVQEALEKDIFPYVGKRPVAEILPLEMLEVLRLN
;
A
#
# COMPACT_ATOMS: atom_id res chain seq x y z
N MET A 1 11.98 -29.11 -31.91
CA MET A 1 10.68 -28.47 -31.59
C MET A 1 10.84 -27.75 -30.26
N ILE A 2 10.19 -26.60 -30.13
CA ILE A 2 10.58 -25.44 -29.31
C ILE A 2 10.64 -25.78 -27.82
N ALA A 3 11.79 -25.50 -27.19
CA ALA A 3 11.98 -25.48 -25.75
C ALA A 3 11.34 -24.20 -25.21
N ASP A 4 10.02 -24.20 -25.03
CA ASP A 4 9.29 -23.13 -24.36
C ASP A 4 8.95 -23.61 -22.95
N GLY A 5 9.82 -23.30 -22.00
CA GLY A 5 9.70 -23.87 -20.66
C GLY A 5 10.65 -23.20 -19.70
N GLY A 6 10.59 -21.87 -19.60
CA GLY A 6 11.27 -21.13 -18.54
C GLY A 6 11.03 -21.81 -17.19
N ASP A 7 12.12 -22.04 -16.47
CA ASP A 7 12.20 -22.97 -15.35
C ASP A 7 11.06 -22.70 -14.33
N PRO A 8 10.14 -23.65 -14.09
CA PRO A 8 9.01 -23.46 -13.18
C PRO A 8 9.45 -23.05 -11.76
N SER A 9 10.68 -23.44 -11.40
CA SER A 9 11.30 -23.12 -10.13
C SER A 9 11.60 -21.62 -9.98
N GLU A 10 12.11 -20.96 -11.03
CA GLU A 10 12.40 -19.52 -11.06
C GLU A 10 11.12 -18.70 -10.99
N LYS A 11 10.09 -19.07 -11.78
CA LYS A 11 8.78 -18.40 -11.72
C LYS A 11 8.18 -18.45 -10.31
N LYS A 12 8.22 -19.62 -9.65
CA LYS A 12 7.70 -19.79 -8.29
C LYS A 12 8.50 -19.02 -7.23
N GLN A 13 9.81 -18.85 -7.41
CA GLN A 13 10.65 -18.03 -6.53
C GLN A 13 10.33 -16.55 -6.69
N LEU A 14 10.21 -16.07 -7.94
CA LEU A 14 9.82 -14.69 -8.26
C LEU A 14 8.43 -14.35 -7.71
N GLU A 15 7.44 -15.24 -7.87
CA GLU A 15 6.10 -15.06 -7.30
C GLU A 15 6.11 -14.98 -5.77
N LYS A 16 6.93 -15.81 -5.10
CA LYS A 16 7.08 -15.74 -3.63
C LYS A 16 7.72 -14.44 -3.19
N LEU A 17 8.73 -13.96 -3.91
CA LEU A 17 9.39 -12.70 -3.61
C LEU A 17 8.42 -11.53 -3.83
N ALA A 18 7.69 -11.52 -4.95
CA ALA A 18 6.67 -10.53 -5.25
C ALA A 18 5.57 -10.50 -4.17
N LYS A 19 5.10 -11.67 -3.71
CA LYS A 19 4.13 -11.76 -2.60
C LYS A 19 4.69 -11.25 -1.27
N LYS A 20 5.96 -11.50 -0.97
CA LYS A 20 6.60 -10.96 0.25
C LYS A 20 6.71 -9.44 0.18
N ILE A 21 7.10 -8.90 -0.96
CA ILE A 21 7.20 -7.45 -1.19
C ILE A 21 5.81 -6.80 -1.12
N SER A 22 4.78 -7.44 -1.68
CA SER A 22 3.41 -6.90 -1.66
C SER A 22 2.84 -6.83 -0.24
N VAL A 23 3.14 -7.81 0.62
CA VAL A 23 2.74 -7.81 2.04
C VAL A 23 3.41 -6.66 2.82
N VAL A 24 4.60 -6.21 2.40
CA VAL A 24 5.30 -5.07 3.03
C VAL A 24 4.82 -3.73 2.47
N ASN A 25 4.58 -3.65 1.15
CA ASN A 25 4.21 -2.41 0.45
C ASN A 25 2.71 -2.14 0.47
N THR A 26 2.12 -2.17 1.65
CA THR A 26 0.72 -1.82 1.85
C THR A 26 0.51 -0.30 1.82
N PHE A 27 -0.73 0.14 1.55
CA PHE A 27 -1.06 1.57 1.58
C PHE A 27 -0.76 2.19 2.93
N ARG A 28 -1.07 1.50 4.03
CA ARG A 28 -0.78 1.97 5.38
C ARG A 28 0.73 2.16 5.59
N ALA A 29 1.54 1.20 5.16
CA ALA A 29 3.00 1.30 5.32
C ALA A 29 3.56 2.54 4.61
N LEU A 30 3.18 2.74 3.35
CA LEU A 30 3.64 3.90 2.56
C LEU A 30 3.07 5.22 3.08
N ALA A 31 1.80 5.26 3.49
CA ALA A 31 1.18 6.45 4.05
C ALA A 31 1.84 6.87 5.38
N MET A 32 2.20 5.91 6.25
CA MET A 32 2.89 6.21 7.51
C MET A 32 4.33 6.66 7.29
N GLU A 33 5.03 6.11 6.30
CA GLU A 33 6.35 6.60 5.90
C GLU A 33 6.28 8.05 5.39
N TRP A 34 5.35 8.33 4.48
CA TRP A 34 5.07 9.69 4.00
C TRP A 34 4.72 10.65 5.14
N HIS A 35 3.83 10.23 6.05
CA HIS A 35 3.41 11.03 7.21
C HIS A 35 4.60 11.39 8.09
N LYS A 36 5.45 10.41 8.43
CA LYS A 36 6.68 10.63 9.21
C LYS A 36 7.60 11.66 8.55
N HIS A 37 7.77 11.60 7.23
CA HIS A 37 8.54 12.61 6.50
C HIS A 37 7.90 14.01 6.56
N LYS A 38 6.57 14.09 6.52
CA LYS A 38 5.83 15.35 6.58
C LYS A 38 5.79 15.98 7.97
N CYS A 39 5.83 15.19 9.04
CA CYS A 39 5.90 15.67 10.42
C CYS A 39 7.09 16.61 10.68
N ILE A 40 8.16 16.55 9.89
CA ILE A 40 9.29 17.50 9.97
C ILE A 40 8.84 18.94 9.69
N SER A 41 7.82 19.11 8.84
CA SER A 41 7.33 20.42 8.37
C SER A 41 5.99 20.84 8.95
N TRP A 42 5.26 19.92 9.58
CA TRP A 42 3.94 20.17 10.12
C TRP A 42 3.99 20.48 11.61
N SER A 43 3.00 21.23 12.10
CA SER A 43 2.77 21.26 13.55
C SER A 43 2.31 19.88 14.02
N GLU A 44 2.58 19.58 15.29
CA GLU A 44 2.15 18.33 15.94
C GLU A 44 0.64 18.11 15.79
N SER A 45 -0.16 19.12 16.11
CA SER A 45 -1.63 19.06 15.99
C SER A 45 -2.14 18.74 14.60
N TYR A 46 -1.47 19.26 13.55
CA TYR A 46 -1.86 18.99 12.18
C TYR A 46 -1.43 17.58 11.76
N ALA A 47 -0.24 17.16 12.15
CA ALA A 47 0.23 15.79 11.93
C ALA A 47 -0.71 14.76 12.60
N GLU A 48 -1.12 15.00 13.84
CA GLU A 48 -2.09 14.17 14.55
C GLU A 48 -3.44 14.13 13.83
N SER A 49 -3.97 15.28 13.41
CA SER A 49 -5.24 15.37 12.67
C SER A 49 -5.20 14.56 11.37
N VAL A 50 -4.09 14.64 10.61
CA VAL A 50 -3.90 13.86 9.38
C VAL A 50 -3.80 12.37 9.68
N GLN A 51 -3.07 11.99 10.73
CA GLN A 51 -2.96 10.59 11.13
C GLN A 51 -4.31 10.01 11.56
N GLU A 52 -5.10 10.78 12.32
CA GLU A 52 -6.42 10.39 12.76
C GLU A 52 -7.38 10.18 11.59
N ALA A 53 -7.38 11.09 10.61
CA ALA A 53 -8.14 10.93 9.38
C ALA A 53 -7.71 9.67 8.61
N LEU A 54 -6.41 9.43 8.45
CA LEU A 54 -5.92 8.20 7.81
C LEU A 54 -6.40 6.93 8.53
N GLU A 55 -6.35 6.90 9.86
CA GLU A 55 -6.76 5.74 10.68
C GLU A 55 -8.26 5.47 10.63
N LYS A 56 -9.09 6.51 10.61
CA LYS A 56 -10.55 6.38 10.64
C LYS A 56 -11.14 6.20 9.25
N ASP A 57 -10.64 6.94 8.28
CA ASP A 57 -11.34 7.18 7.02
C ASP A 57 -10.73 6.36 5.89
N ILE A 58 -9.42 6.05 5.95
CA ILE A 58 -8.72 5.41 4.82
C ILE A 58 -8.27 3.98 5.15
N PHE A 59 -7.58 3.78 6.27
CA PHE A 59 -6.97 2.50 6.60
C PHE A 59 -7.94 1.34 6.82
N PRO A 60 -9.19 1.53 7.33
CA PRO A 60 -10.14 0.43 7.46
C PRO A 60 -10.51 -0.21 6.13
N TYR A 61 -10.48 0.57 5.05
CA TYR A 61 -10.91 0.13 3.73
C TYR A 61 -9.76 -0.39 2.87
N VAL A 62 -8.64 0.34 2.81
CA VAL A 62 -7.52 0.03 1.89
C VAL A 62 -6.16 -0.12 2.57
N GLY A 63 -6.06 0.13 3.87
CA GLY A 63 -4.77 0.23 4.57
C GLY A 63 -3.92 -1.04 4.50
N LYS A 64 -4.55 -2.23 4.55
CA LYS A 64 -3.84 -3.53 4.49
C LYS A 64 -3.56 -4.00 3.06
N ARG A 65 -4.05 -3.29 2.05
CA ARG A 65 -3.90 -3.70 0.66
C ARG A 65 -2.53 -3.28 0.11
N PRO A 66 -1.85 -4.14 -0.67
CA PRO A 66 -0.68 -3.73 -1.43
C PRO A 66 -1.04 -2.57 -2.36
N VAL A 67 -0.25 -1.48 -2.38
CA VAL A 67 -0.59 -0.28 -3.17
C VAL A 67 -0.75 -0.58 -4.65
N ALA A 68 0.10 -1.46 -5.20
CA ALA A 68 0.03 -1.86 -6.60
C ALA A 68 -1.27 -2.59 -6.98
N GLU A 69 -2.03 -3.09 -5.99
CA GLU A 69 -3.29 -3.80 -6.20
C GLU A 69 -4.52 -2.92 -5.95
N ILE A 70 -4.35 -1.68 -5.51
CA ILE A 70 -5.47 -0.75 -5.27
C ILE A 70 -5.86 -0.11 -6.60
N LEU A 71 -7.09 -0.34 -7.02
CA LEU A 71 -7.61 0.24 -8.26
C LEU A 71 -8.02 1.71 -8.05
N PRO A 72 -7.89 2.57 -9.06
CA PRO A 72 -8.29 3.98 -8.94
C PRO A 72 -9.76 4.18 -8.52
N LEU A 73 -10.67 3.35 -9.05
CA LEU A 73 -12.10 3.43 -8.72
C LEU A 73 -12.37 3.03 -7.27
N GLU A 74 -11.68 2.01 -6.77
CA GLU A 74 -11.77 1.60 -5.38
C GLU A 74 -11.28 2.71 -4.43
N MET A 75 -10.13 3.32 -4.75
CA MET A 75 -9.64 4.45 -3.96
C MET A 75 -10.62 5.63 -3.99
N LEU A 76 -11.25 5.89 -5.13
CA LEU A 76 -12.26 6.93 -5.28
C LEU A 76 -13.51 6.64 -4.42
N GLU A 77 -13.92 5.39 -4.29
CA GLU A 77 -15.03 5.00 -3.41
C GLU A 77 -14.68 5.29 -1.95
N VAL A 78 -13.47 4.93 -1.49
CA VAL A 78 -13.01 5.25 -0.12
C VAL A 78 -13.04 6.75 0.13
N LEU A 79 -12.55 7.56 -0.81
CA LEU A 79 -12.51 9.02 -0.67
C LEU A 79 -13.89 9.69 -0.69
N ARG A 80 -14.95 8.99 -1.12
CA ARG A 80 -16.33 9.52 -1.15
C ARG A 80 -17.13 9.17 0.10
N LEU A 81 -16.69 8.17 0.86
CA LEU A 81 -17.41 7.68 2.04
C LEU A 81 -17.15 8.52 3.29
N ASN A 82 -16.18 9.45 3.23
CA ASN A 82 -15.72 10.26 4.35
C ASN A 82 -15.81 11.75 4.05
#